data_AF-A0AAU3TC74-F1
#
_entry.id   AF-A0AAU3TC74-F1
#
_cell.length_a   1.000
_cell.length_b   1.000
_cell.length_c   1.000
_cell.angle_alpha   90.00
_cell.angle_beta   90.00
_cell.angle_gamma   90.00
#
_symmetry.space_group_name_H-M   'P 1'
#
loop_
_entity.id
_entity.type
_entity.pdbx_description
1 polymer ?
#
loop_
_entity_poly.entity_id
_entity_poly.type
_entity_poly.pdbx_seq_one_letter_code
_entity_poly.pdbx_strand_id
1 'polypeptide(L)'
;MARDRRRLRAWLLAGLVLAVVLALYEADRTGVGEASAGPCPDSALQCPEPGHRPGPHPAPMPSSSAAPSAPGSPSPSGSPAPPSPSSTPSPGTSGAPPTGPCSSPGACGFPDARTTGPRTGLERHDTGNMSVKTDGTVIKGWDIRGSLDVYANDVTIIDSRITSTNWWGINLRPGYSGLRVLHTTITAVPGKGPDNGGVDYAVSNMGVSSIEVGWCDISVFGNALSMGQGDLHDNYVHDIVAFRNQGGEWQHTDAVISGGGNKGRLTVRHNTLLNPVPVDRGASAAVGLFADTGSVSSVVVDGNWLAGGAYALYGGGPGATGIQVTDNVFSTQYHVNGGVYGHVTAWNAGGAGNVWRGNRTSDGRPVVPEPTS
;
A
#
# COMPACT_ATOMS: atom_id res chain seq x y z
N MET A 1 23.51 22.16 35.72
CA MET A 1 23.45 21.08 36.74
C MET A 1 22.06 20.51 36.99
N ALA A 2 21.01 21.29 37.28
CA ALA A 2 19.66 20.72 37.54
C ALA A 2 18.91 20.23 36.28
N ARG A 3 19.20 20.81 35.10
CA ARG A 3 18.58 20.46 33.81
C ARG A 3 19.13 19.15 33.22
N ASP A 4 20.41 18.87 33.42
CA ASP A 4 21.05 17.62 32.98
C ASP A 4 20.59 16.42 33.80
N ARG A 5 20.34 16.60 35.10
CA ARG A 5 19.80 15.55 35.97
C ARG A 5 18.37 15.13 35.60
N ARG A 6 17.56 16.03 35.04
CA ARG A 6 16.20 15.71 34.56
C ARG A 6 16.24 14.97 33.22
N ARG A 7 17.16 15.34 32.33
CA ARG A 7 17.38 14.61 31.06
C ARG A 7 17.90 13.20 31.33
N LEU A 8 18.89 13.04 32.22
CA LEU A 8 19.39 11.70 32.57
C LEU A 8 18.29 10.80 33.15
N ARG A 9 17.41 11.36 34.00
CA ARG A 9 16.27 10.60 34.55
C ARG A 9 15.23 10.23 33.50
N ALA A 10 14.97 11.10 32.53
CA ALA A 10 14.07 10.80 31.41
C ALA A 10 14.64 9.69 30.50
N TRP A 11 15.95 9.72 30.22
CA TRP A 11 16.64 8.67 29.45
C TRP A 11 16.68 7.33 30.19
N LEU A 12 16.90 7.34 31.51
CA LEU A 12 16.84 6.14 32.33
C LEU A 12 15.43 5.54 32.41
N LEU A 13 14.39 6.39 32.51
CA LEU A 13 13.00 5.94 32.48
C LEU A 13 12.60 5.39 31.10
N ALA A 14 13.00 6.04 30.01
CA ALA A 14 12.75 5.56 28.65
C ALA A 14 13.46 4.22 28.38
N GLY A 15 14.71 4.06 28.84
CA GLY A 15 15.43 2.79 28.76
C GLY A 15 14.79 1.67 29.57
N LEU A 16 14.24 1.99 30.75
CA LEU A 16 13.57 1.01 31.61
C LEU A 16 12.19 0.60 31.05
N VAL A 17 11.45 1.52 30.43
CA VAL A 17 10.22 1.21 29.70
C VAL A 17 10.50 0.32 28.48
N LEU A 18 11.56 0.63 27.71
CA LEU A 18 11.96 -0.18 26.56
C LEU A 18 12.40 -1.60 26.98
N ALA A 19 13.13 -1.73 28.09
CA ALA A 19 13.51 -3.03 28.64
C ALA A 19 12.31 -3.86 29.11
N VAL A 20 11.29 -3.22 29.71
CA VAL A 20 10.04 -3.90 30.11
C VAL A 20 9.23 -4.33 28.90
N VAL A 21 9.14 -3.50 27.85
CA VAL A 21 8.44 -3.86 26.61
C VAL A 21 9.13 -5.02 25.91
N LEU A 22 10.48 -5.04 25.86
CA LEU A 22 11.24 -6.15 25.30
C LEU A 22 11.11 -7.44 26.14
N ALA A 23 11.09 -7.34 27.47
CA ALA A 23 10.88 -8.49 28.34
C ALA A 23 9.47 -9.08 28.22
N LEU A 24 8.44 -8.23 28.07
CA LEU A 24 7.07 -8.67 27.82
C LEU A 24 6.92 -9.27 26.42
N TYR A 25 7.65 -8.76 25.42
CA TYR A 25 7.67 -9.29 24.06
C TYR A 25 8.34 -10.68 23.97
N GLU A 26 9.40 -10.93 24.75
CA GLU A 26 10.05 -12.25 24.85
C GLU A 26 9.22 -13.26 25.68
N ALA A 27 8.51 -12.79 26.71
CA ALA A 27 7.57 -13.63 27.47
C ALA A 27 6.40 -14.12 26.61
N ASP A 28 5.91 -13.29 25.68
CA ASP A 28 4.83 -13.65 24.74
C ASP A 28 5.29 -14.63 23.65
N ARG A 29 6.60 -14.70 23.37
CA ARG A 29 7.20 -15.65 22.43
C ARG A 29 7.59 -17.00 23.03
N THR A 30 7.77 -17.07 24.33
CA THR A 30 8.12 -18.31 25.05
C THR A 30 6.90 -19.02 25.65
N GLY A 31 5.71 -18.44 25.50
CA GLY A 31 4.44 -18.92 26.07
C GLY A 31 3.59 -19.83 25.17
N VAL A 32 4.12 -20.40 24.09
CA VAL A 32 3.44 -21.47 23.33
C VAL A 32 4.08 -22.81 23.69
N GLY A 33 3.76 -23.28 24.89
CA GLY A 33 3.96 -24.68 25.25
C GLY A 33 2.93 -25.55 24.53
N GLU A 34 3.39 -26.58 23.83
CA GLU A 34 2.59 -27.67 23.30
C GLU A 34 1.54 -28.15 24.32
N ALA A 35 0.29 -28.27 23.88
CA ALA A 35 -0.71 -29.05 24.58
C ALA A 35 -0.33 -30.54 24.50
N SER A 36 0.51 -30.96 25.44
CA SER A 36 0.75 -32.36 25.78
C SER A 36 -0.57 -33.02 26.17
N ALA A 37 -0.92 -34.10 25.48
CA ALA A 37 -2.05 -34.96 25.82
C ALA A 37 -1.83 -35.60 27.20
N GLY A 38 -2.69 -35.27 28.15
CA GLY A 38 -2.77 -35.95 29.45
C GLY A 38 -3.37 -37.36 29.35
N PRO A 39 -3.11 -38.25 30.33
CA PRO A 39 -3.11 -39.69 30.14
C PRO A 39 -4.49 -40.36 30.25
N CYS A 40 -4.67 -41.44 29.48
CA CYS A 40 -5.73 -42.42 29.66
C CYS A 40 -5.64 -43.09 31.05
N PRO A 41 -6.75 -43.31 31.77
CA PRO A 41 -6.73 -44.14 32.96
C PRO A 41 -6.58 -45.62 32.60
N ASP A 42 -5.71 -46.27 33.35
CA ASP A 42 -5.29 -47.66 33.24
C ASP A 42 -6.45 -48.66 33.24
N SER A 43 -6.56 -49.43 32.15
CA SER A 43 -7.09 -50.80 32.15
C SER A 43 -6.53 -51.55 30.94
N ALA A 44 -5.35 -52.14 31.17
CA ALA A 44 -4.76 -53.29 30.46
C ALA A 44 -4.39 -53.16 28.96
N LEU A 45 -3.10 -52.85 28.74
CA LEU A 45 -2.12 -53.61 27.94
C LEU A 45 -2.31 -53.85 26.42
N GLN A 46 -1.36 -53.25 25.66
CA GLN A 46 -0.64 -53.74 24.46
C GLN A 46 -1.17 -53.38 23.05
N CYS A 47 -0.37 -52.58 22.33
CA CYS A 47 -0.26 -52.56 20.85
C CYS A 47 0.66 -53.72 20.41
N PRO A 48 0.45 -54.39 19.23
CA PRO A 48 1.02 -53.86 17.97
C PRO A 48 0.28 -54.29 16.65
N GLU A 49 0.48 -53.54 15.55
CA GLU A 49 0.46 -54.05 14.15
C GLU A 49 1.81 -54.77 13.85
N PRO A 50 2.05 -55.57 12.77
CA PRO A 50 1.27 -55.81 11.53
C PRO A 50 1.19 -57.29 11.03
N GLY A 51 0.30 -57.58 10.06
CA GLY A 51 0.57 -58.55 8.98
C GLY A 51 -0.40 -59.74 8.76
N HIS A 52 -0.62 -60.01 7.46
CA HIS A 52 -1.08 -61.24 6.79
C HIS A 52 -2.58 -61.49 6.45
N ARG A 53 -2.80 -61.54 5.12
CA ARG A 53 -3.93 -62.06 4.31
C ARG A 53 -3.97 -63.60 4.34
N PRO A 54 -5.11 -64.28 4.03
CA PRO A 54 -5.51 -64.57 2.64
C PRO A 54 -7.04 -64.60 2.33
N GLY A 55 -7.42 -64.47 1.04
CA GLY A 55 -8.78 -64.67 0.49
C GLY A 55 -9.15 -66.15 0.29
N PRO A 56 -10.03 -66.59 -0.66
CA PRO A 56 -10.71 -65.89 -1.76
C PRO A 56 -12.22 -66.29 -1.98
N HIS A 57 -12.79 -65.88 -3.15
CA HIS A 57 -13.93 -66.46 -3.95
C HIS A 57 -15.22 -65.62 -4.21
N PRO A 58 -15.91 -65.78 -5.37
CA PRO A 58 -15.99 -64.75 -6.43
C PRO A 58 -17.41 -64.37 -6.94
N ALA A 59 -17.43 -63.51 -7.97
CA ALA A 59 -18.53 -62.83 -8.70
C ALA A 59 -19.60 -63.72 -9.40
N PRO A 60 -20.65 -63.15 -10.07
CA PRO A 60 -20.48 -62.68 -11.46
C PRO A 60 -21.35 -61.46 -11.93
N MET A 61 -20.90 -60.85 -13.04
CA MET A 61 -21.63 -59.95 -13.95
C MET A 61 -22.60 -60.71 -14.88
N PRO A 62 -23.47 -59.99 -15.61
CA PRO A 62 -23.60 -60.25 -17.05
C PRO A 62 -23.56 -59.00 -17.96
N SER A 63 -23.35 -59.27 -19.24
CA SER A 63 -23.00 -58.37 -20.36
C SER A 63 -24.18 -58.02 -21.29
N SER A 64 -23.99 -56.91 -22.02
CA SER A 64 -24.58 -56.37 -23.29
C SER A 64 -25.76 -57.04 -24.03
N SER A 65 -26.67 -56.24 -24.62
CA SER A 65 -26.75 -55.96 -26.08
C SER A 65 -28.07 -55.29 -26.54
N ALA A 66 -27.97 -54.58 -27.68
CA ALA A 66 -28.98 -54.26 -28.71
C ALA A 66 -29.80 -52.94 -28.66
N ALA A 67 -29.66 -52.21 -29.78
CA ALA A 67 -30.38 -51.01 -30.21
C ALA A 67 -31.71 -51.32 -30.92
N PRO A 68 -32.56 -50.29 -31.14
CA PRO A 68 -33.24 -50.18 -32.44
C PRO A 68 -33.20 -48.77 -33.07
N SER A 69 -33.13 -48.77 -34.41
CA SER A 69 -33.22 -47.62 -35.31
C SER A 69 -34.68 -47.23 -35.60
N ALA A 70 -34.97 -45.93 -35.76
CA ALA A 70 -36.01 -45.39 -36.65
C ALA A 70 -35.93 -43.85 -36.77
N PRO A 71 -36.50 -43.25 -37.84
CA PRO A 71 -35.91 -42.12 -38.55
C PRO A 71 -36.63 -40.77 -38.34
N GLY A 72 -36.00 -39.67 -38.75
CA GLY A 72 -36.69 -38.40 -38.98
C GLY A 72 -35.77 -37.18 -39.00
N SER A 73 -35.44 -36.69 -40.19
CA SER A 73 -35.02 -35.30 -40.40
C SER A 73 -36.29 -34.45 -40.59
N PRO A 74 -36.33 -33.22 -40.07
CA PRO A 74 -36.14 -32.11 -41.00
C PRO A 74 -35.25 -30.97 -40.46
N SER A 75 -34.63 -30.30 -41.42
CA SER A 75 -33.83 -29.09 -41.30
C SER A 75 -34.64 -27.88 -40.83
N PRO A 76 -34.06 -26.98 -40.01
CA PRO A 76 -34.44 -25.57 -40.01
C PRO A 76 -33.32 -24.67 -40.54
N SER A 77 -33.79 -23.82 -41.46
CA SER A 77 -33.27 -22.57 -42.01
C SER A 77 -32.24 -21.78 -41.17
N GLY A 78 -31.34 -21.12 -41.89
CA GLY A 78 -30.18 -20.39 -41.37
C GLY A 78 -30.50 -19.29 -40.35
N SER A 79 -29.67 -19.26 -39.31
CA SER A 79 -29.60 -18.19 -38.31
C SER A 79 -28.68 -17.06 -38.81
N PRO A 80 -29.01 -15.77 -38.63
CA PRO A 80 -28.14 -14.67 -39.05
C PRO A 80 -26.85 -14.63 -38.22
N ALA A 81 -25.74 -14.27 -38.87
CA ALA A 81 -24.45 -14.08 -38.21
C ALA A 81 -24.53 -12.97 -37.13
N PRO A 82 -23.88 -13.14 -35.97
CA PRO A 82 -23.82 -12.10 -34.95
C PRO A 82 -23.03 -10.88 -35.46
N PRO A 83 -23.43 -9.65 -35.07
CA PRO A 83 -22.71 -8.44 -35.47
C PRO A 83 -21.30 -8.45 -34.88
N SER A 84 -20.33 -8.08 -35.72
CA SER A 84 -18.93 -7.88 -35.37
C SER A 84 -18.81 -6.96 -34.15
N PRO A 85 -17.99 -7.30 -33.13
CA PRO A 85 -17.81 -6.43 -31.98
C PRO A 85 -17.20 -5.11 -32.45
N SER A 86 -17.93 -4.04 -32.16
CA SER A 86 -17.49 -2.66 -32.32
C SER A 86 -16.20 -2.46 -31.54
N SER A 87 -15.22 -1.81 -32.17
CA SER A 87 -13.88 -1.53 -31.64
C SER A 87 -13.95 -0.86 -30.27
N THR A 88 -13.65 -1.61 -29.21
CA THR A 88 -13.31 -1.07 -27.90
C THR A 88 -12.11 -0.13 -28.07
N PRO A 89 -12.14 1.11 -27.55
CA PRO A 89 -10.97 1.97 -27.59
C PRO A 89 -9.83 1.31 -26.81
N SER A 90 -8.70 1.11 -27.50
CA SER A 90 -7.47 0.59 -26.91
C SER A 90 -7.03 1.48 -25.75
N PRO A 91 -6.57 0.93 -24.61
CA PRO A 91 -5.90 1.71 -23.58
C PRO A 91 -4.76 2.49 -24.22
N GLY A 92 -4.76 3.81 -24.01
CA GLY A 92 -3.75 4.70 -24.56
C GLY A 92 -2.36 4.21 -24.17
N THR A 93 -1.51 4.06 -25.18
CA THR A 93 -0.06 3.90 -25.04
C THR A 93 0.47 4.90 -24.02
N SER A 94 1.12 4.40 -22.97
CA SER A 94 1.98 5.18 -22.08
C SER A 94 3.06 5.85 -22.94
N GLY A 95 2.82 7.09 -23.33
CA GLY A 95 3.79 7.92 -24.05
C GLY A 95 4.91 8.29 -23.10
N ALA A 96 6.14 8.36 -23.64
CA ALA A 96 7.28 8.88 -22.89
C ALA A 96 6.93 10.25 -22.28
N PRO A 97 7.32 10.53 -21.02
CA PRO A 97 6.99 11.80 -20.36
C PRO A 97 7.45 12.99 -21.22
N PRO A 98 6.64 14.05 -21.35
CA PRO A 98 7.03 15.22 -22.13
C PRO A 98 8.34 15.81 -21.59
N THR A 99 9.29 16.06 -22.49
CA THR A 99 10.64 16.55 -22.18
C THR A 99 10.75 18.08 -22.18
N GLY A 100 9.62 18.79 -22.15
CA GLY A 100 9.55 20.25 -22.13
C GLY A 100 9.15 20.82 -20.76
N PRO A 101 9.19 22.15 -20.58
CA PRO A 101 8.72 22.80 -19.36
C PRO A 101 7.23 22.51 -19.12
N CYS A 102 6.92 22.06 -17.91
CA CYS A 102 5.58 21.64 -17.51
C CYS A 102 4.91 22.70 -16.64
N SER A 103 3.73 23.19 -17.05
CA SER A 103 2.96 24.18 -16.29
C SER A 103 2.15 23.59 -15.13
N SER A 104 1.80 22.30 -15.20
CA SER A 104 1.09 21.56 -14.16
C SER A 104 1.23 20.04 -14.37
N PRO A 105 0.93 19.20 -13.38
CA PRO A 105 0.97 17.74 -13.53
C PRO A 105 0.09 17.25 -14.70
N GLY A 106 -1.20 17.64 -14.70
CA GLY A 106 -2.17 17.20 -15.72
C GLY A 106 -1.80 17.65 -17.15
N ALA A 107 -1.25 18.86 -17.31
CA ALA A 107 -0.76 19.34 -18.61
C ALA A 107 0.41 18.51 -19.15
N CYS A 108 1.12 17.79 -18.27
CA CYS A 108 2.22 16.90 -18.62
C CYS A 108 1.85 15.41 -18.57
N GLY A 109 0.55 15.10 -18.55
CA GLY A 109 0.05 13.74 -18.61
C GLY A 109 0.21 12.96 -17.31
N PHE A 110 0.50 13.63 -16.20
CA PHE A 110 0.48 13.01 -14.88
C PHE A 110 -0.94 13.04 -14.30
N PRO A 111 -1.27 12.15 -13.34
CA PRO A 111 -2.58 12.13 -12.72
C PRO A 111 -2.97 13.46 -12.08
N ASP A 112 -4.21 13.87 -12.29
CA ASP A 112 -4.86 14.97 -11.58
C ASP A 112 -6.32 14.61 -11.25
N ALA A 113 -7.04 15.53 -10.62
CA ALA A 113 -8.45 15.36 -10.23
C ALA A 113 -9.41 14.99 -11.38
N ARG A 114 -9.03 15.17 -12.66
CA ARG A 114 -9.85 14.74 -13.81
C ARG A 114 -9.60 13.29 -14.20
N THR A 115 -8.44 12.73 -13.87
CA THR A 115 -8.03 11.37 -14.26
C THR A 115 -8.10 10.37 -13.12
N THR A 116 -8.31 10.83 -11.88
CA THR A 116 -8.35 10.00 -10.67
C THR A 116 -9.71 10.00 -9.98
N GLY A 117 -9.91 9.03 -9.09
CA GLY A 117 -11.14 8.84 -8.34
C GLY A 117 -12.21 8.05 -9.10
N PRO A 118 -13.46 8.03 -8.58
CA PRO A 118 -14.54 7.21 -9.10
C PRO A 118 -14.96 7.61 -10.50
N ARG A 119 -15.20 6.61 -11.35
CA ARG A 119 -15.65 6.81 -12.73
C ARG A 119 -17.16 6.64 -12.91
N THR A 120 -17.85 6.24 -11.84
CA THR A 120 -19.28 5.97 -11.83
C THR A 120 -19.98 6.77 -10.72
N GLY A 121 -21.31 6.86 -10.82
CA GLY A 121 -22.11 7.37 -9.70
C GLY A 121 -21.92 6.53 -8.44
N LEU A 122 -22.08 7.17 -7.29
CA LEU A 122 -21.91 6.54 -5.97
C LEU A 122 -23.23 6.45 -5.22
N GLU A 123 -23.40 5.36 -4.48
CA GLU A 123 -24.48 5.16 -3.51
C GLU A 123 -23.97 5.46 -2.11
N ARG A 124 -24.75 6.20 -1.30
CA ARG A 124 -24.33 6.54 0.06
C ARG A 124 -24.43 5.34 0.99
N HIS A 125 -23.33 5.03 1.69
CA HIS A 125 -23.24 4.01 2.72
C HIS A 125 -22.66 4.60 4.02
N ASP A 126 -23.53 4.90 4.99
CA ASP A 126 -23.11 5.39 6.31
C ASP A 126 -22.68 4.23 7.22
N THR A 127 -21.61 3.53 6.87
CA THR A 127 -21.15 2.36 7.63
C THR A 127 -20.49 2.73 8.97
N GLY A 128 -20.04 3.99 9.11
CA GLY A 128 -19.04 4.32 10.12
C GLY A 128 -17.75 3.52 9.86
N ASN A 129 -16.99 3.26 10.92
CA ASN A 129 -15.80 2.42 10.81
C ASN A 129 -16.22 0.94 10.65
N MET A 130 -15.85 0.33 9.53
CA MET A 130 -16.24 -1.02 9.15
C MET A 130 -15.04 -1.97 9.13
N SER A 131 -15.20 -3.16 9.71
CA SER A 131 -14.24 -4.25 9.54
C SER A 131 -14.64 -5.14 8.36
N VAL A 132 -13.74 -5.32 7.40
CA VAL A 132 -13.93 -6.26 6.28
C VAL A 132 -13.26 -7.58 6.66
N LYS A 133 -14.05 -8.65 6.80
CA LYS A 133 -13.60 -9.95 7.34
C LYS A 133 -13.83 -11.14 6.42
N THR A 134 -14.30 -10.89 5.19
CA THR A 134 -14.62 -11.93 4.22
C THR A 134 -13.68 -11.82 3.04
N ASP A 135 -12.95 -12.90 2.77
CA ASP A 135 -12.04 -12.98 1.63
C ASP A 135 -12.78 -12.76 0.31
N GLY A 136 -12.15 -12.08 -0.64
CA GLY A 136 -12.74 -11.76 -1.94
C GLY A 136 -13.84 -10.70 -1.90
N THR A 137 -14.03 -9.99 -0.78
CA THR A 137 -15.03 -8.91 -0.71
C THR A 137 -14.75 -7.84 -1.75
N VAL A 138 -15.80 -7.44 -2.48
CA VAL A 138 -15.74 -6.31 -3.42
C VAL A 138 -16.64 -5.18 -2.94
N ILE A 139 -16.04 -4.03 -2.64
CA ILE A 139 -16.75 -2.78 -2.33
C ILE A 139 -16.67 -1.91 -3.59
N LYS A 140 -17.83 -1.64 -4.21
CA LYS A 140 -17.89 -0.93 -5.50
C LYS A 140 -19.00 0.10 -5.53
N GLY A 141 -18.70 1.31 -5.98
CA GLY A 141 -19.71 2.36 -6.15
C GLY A 141 -20.21 2.95 -4.84
N TRP A 142 -19.49 2.80 -3.73
CA TRP A 142 -19.95 3.24 -2.42
C TRP A 142 -19.37 4.61 -2.07
N ASP A 143 -20.18 5.51 -1.52
CA ASP A 143 -19.77 6.73 -0.81
C ASP A 143 -19.88 6.48 0.71
N ILE A 144 -18.74 6.17 1.30
CA ILE A 144 -18.60 5.73 2.68
C ILE A 144 -18.17 6.91 3.57
N ARG A 145 -18.96 7.18 4.62
CA ARG A 145 -18.55 8.04 5.73
C ARG A 145 -18.06 7.17 6.88
N GLY A 146 -16.75 7.08 7.02
CA GLY A 146 -16.09 6.15 7.92
C GLY A 146 -14.74 5.68 7.37
N SER A 147 -14.32 4.51 7.83
CA SER A 147 -13.05 3.88 7.44
C SER A 147 -13.21 2.38 7.26
N LEU A 148 -12.29 1.76 6.54
CA LEU A 148 -12.25 0.32 6.30
C LEU A 148 -11.02 -0.29 6.99
N ASP A 149 -11.23 -1.24 7.89
CA ASP A 149 -10.16 -2.03 8.53
C ASP A 149 -10.25 -3.48 8.03
N VAL A 150 -9.28 -3.90 7.23
CA VAL A 150 -9.33 -5.11 6.41
C VAL A 150 -8.59 -6.25 7.10
N TYR A 151 -9.35 -7.30 7.41
CA TYR A 151 -8.94 -8.57 7.99
C TYR A 151 -9.32 -9.72 7.04
N ALA A 152 -9.05 -9.57 5.75
CA ALA A 152 -9.43 -10.51 4.72
C ALA A 152 -8.49 -10.45 3.51
N ASN A 153 -8.35 -11.57 2.80
CA ASN A 153 -7.59 -11.65 1.56
C ASN A 153 -8.40 -11.17 0.35
N ASP A 154 -7.70 -10.74 -0.69
CA ASP A 154 -8.25 -10.47 -2.03
C ASP A 154 -9.43 -9.48 -2.05
N VAL A 155 -9.42 -8.53 -1.11
CA VAL A 155 -10.43 -7.47 -1.04
C VAL A 155 -10.17 -6.44 -2.14
N THR A 156 -11.22 -6.09 -2.89
CA THR A 156 -11.16 -5.03 -3.89
C THR A 156 -12.09 -3.89 -3.50
N ILE A 157 -11.55 -2.68 -3.40
CA ILE A 157 -12.29 -1.43 -3.22
C ILE A 157 -12.13 -0.65 -4.51
N ILE A 158 -13.22 -0.41 -5.24
CA ILE A 158 -13.15 0.17 -6.59
C ILE A 158 -14.27 1.17 -6.86
N ASP A 159 -13.98 2.24 -7.60
CA ASP A 159 -14.97 3.25 -8.00
C ASP A 159 -15.79 3.74 -6.78
N SER A 160 -15.11 4.05 -5.67
CA SER A 160 -15.74 4.36 -4.38
C SER A 160 -15.19 5.65 -3.77
N ARG A 161 -15.86 6.18 -2.75
CA ARG A 161 -15.38 7.30 -1.95
C ARG A 161 -15.34 6.91 -0.48
N ILE A 162 -14.24 7.23 0.19
CA ILE A 162 -14.08 7.12 1.64
C ILE A 162 -13.86 8.52 2.20
N THR A 163 -14.70 8.95 3.15
CA THR A 163 -14.51 10.17 3.94
C THR A 163 -14.30 9.78 5.41
N SER A 164 -13.05 9.78 5.86
CA SER A 164 -12.66 9.26 7.17
C SER A 164 -12.56 10.34 8.25
N THR A 165 -12.90 9.95 9.47
CA THR A 165 -12.57 10.66 10.73
C THR A 165 -11.80 9.74 11.69
N ASN A 166 -11.15 8.71 11.16
CA ASN A 166 -10.32 7.76 11.89
C ASN A 166 -8.83 8.01 11.58
N TRP A 167 -7.93 7.25 12.21
CA TRP A 167 -6.49 7.25 11.90
C TRP A 167 -6.19 6.93 10.43
N TRP A 168 -7.07 6.16 9.80
CA TRP A 168 -6.92 5.77 8.40
C TRP A 168 -8.20 5.88 7.58
N GLY A 169 -8.07 5.96 6.25
CA GLY A 169 -9.15 5.68 5.31
C GLY A 169 -9.36 4.17 5.13
N ILE A 170 -8.31 3.47 4.72
CA ILE A 170 -8.29 2.03 4.48
C ILE A 170 -7.02 1.44 5.11
N ASN A 171 -7.15 0.37 5.89
CA ASN A 171 -6.01 -0.29 6.53
C ASN A 171 -6.02 -1.80 6.25
N LEU A 172 -4.92 -2.34 5.73
CA LEU A 172 -4.68 -3.78 5.65
C LEU A 172 -3.95 -4.25 6.91
N ARG A 173 -4.56 -5.20 7.64
CA ARG A 173 -3.96 -5.78 8.85
C ARG A 173 -2.90 -6.83 8.52
N PRO A 174 -1.95 -7.07 9.45
CA PRO A 174 -0.96 -8.13 9.28
C PRO A 174 -1.63 -9.50 9.06
N GLY A 175 -1.02 -10.34 8.23
CA GLY A 175 -1.50 -11.70 7.94
C GLY A 175 -2.45 -11.81 6.75
N TYR A 176 -2.88 -10.69 6.15
CA TYR A 176 -3.75 -10.67 4.98
C TYR A 176 -3.05 -10.11 3.73
N SER A 177 -3.58 -10.40 2.55
CA SER A 177 -2.95 -10.08 1.26
C SER A 177 -3.96 -9.76 0.15
N GLY A 178 -3.48 -9.26 -0.99
CA GLY A 178 -4.34 -9.07 -2.16
C GLY A 178 -5.29 -7.87 -2.09
N LEU A 179 -5.07 -6.91 -1.18
CA LEU A 179 -5.86 -5.67 -1.15
C LEU A 179 -5.59 -4.84 -2.42
N ARG A 180 -6.66 -4.45 -3.09
CA ARG A 180 -6.65 -3.56 -4.27
C ARG A 180 -7.56 -2.37 -4.02
N VAL A 181 -7.04 -1.17 -4.20
CA VAL A 181 -7.78 0.10 -4.04
C VAL A 181 -7.67 0.88 -5.34
N LEU A 182 -8.75 0.94 -6.11
CA LEU A 182 -8.71 1.39 -7.50
C LEU A 182 -9.75 2.48 -7.75
N HIS A 183 -9.41 3.52 -8.51
CA HIS A 183 -10.37 4.57 -8.92
C HIS A 183 -11.21 5.09 -7.73
N THR A 184 -10.57 5.35 -6.59
CA THR A 184 -11.26 5.66 -5.34
C THR A 184 -10.85 7.05 -4.85
N THR A 185 -11.81 7.85 -4.39
CA THR A 185 -11.50 9.08 -3.65
C THR A 185 -11.34 8.72 -2.18
N ILE A 186 -10.21 9.07 -1.57
CA ILE A 186 -9.91 8.79 -0.16
C ILE A 186 -9.54 10.11 0.48
N THR A 187 -10.43 10.62 1.33
CA THR A 187 -10.22 11.90 2.00
C THR A 187 -10.55 11.79 3.49
N ALA A 188 -10.14 12.79 4.24
CA ALA A 188 -10.37 12.90 5.67
C ALA A 188 -11.05 14.22 6.01
N VAL A 189 -11.63 14.31 7.20
CA VAL A 189 -12.14 15.59 7.72
C VAL A 189 -11.06 16.23 8.60
N PRO A 190 -10.51 17.40 8.21
CA PRO A 190 -9.47 18.07 8.98
C PRO A 190 -9.88 18.26 10.45
N GLY A 191 -8.98 17.90 11.37
CA GLY A 191 -9.21 18.09 12.81
C GLY A 191 -10.21 17.10 13.44
N LYS A 192 -10.62 16.03 12.74
CA LYS A 192 -11.59 15.04 13.26
C LYS A 192 -11.04 13.65 13.55
N GLY A 193 -9.82 13.36 13.09
CA GLY A 193 -9.16 12.10 13.42
C GLY A 193 -8.81 11.95 14.91
N PRO A 194 -8.51 10.72 15.38
CA PRO A 194 -7.99 10.49 16.73
C PRO A 194 -6.70 11.29 16.98
N ASP A 195 -6.26 11.44 18.24
CA ASP A 195 -5.00 12.14 18.54
C ASP A 195 -4.94 13.62 18.09
N ASN A 196 -5.99 14.38 18.44
CA ASN A 196 -6.13 15.81 18.14
C ASN A 196 -6.26 16.13 16.64
N GLY A 197 -7.06 15.32 15.94
CA GLY A 197 -7.36 15.51 14.52
C GLY A 197 -6.54 14.63 13.58
N GLY A 198 -5.86 13.63 14.13
CA GLY A 198 -4.96 12.72 13.44
C GLY A 198 -5.63 11.81 12.42
N VAL A 199 -5.45 12.22 11.18
CA VAL A 199 -5.81 11.49 9.98
C VAL A 199 -4.49 11.13 9.31
N ASP A 200 -3.83 10.11 9.84
CA ASP A 200 -2.46 9.79 9.44
C ASP A 200 -2.43 9.17 8.05
N TYR A 201 -3.24 8.15 7.78
CA TYR A 201 -3.03 7.27 6.63
C TYR A 201 -4.26 7.20 5.71
N ALA A 202 -4.15 7.60 4.44
CA ALA A 202 -5.23 7.34 3.50
C ALA A 202 -5.36 5.82 3.26
N VAL A 203 -4.22 5.19 2.94
CA VAL A 203 -4.08 3.73 2.82
C VAL A 203 -2.85 3.29 3.59
N SER A 204 -3.02 2.36 4.53
CA SER A 204 -1.92 1.75 5.29
C SER A 204 -1.83 0.24 5.08
N ASN A 205 -0.61 -0.27 4.96
CA ASN A 205 -0.31 -1.70 4.94
C ASN A 205 0.54 -2.05 6.18
N MET A 206 -0.08 -2.66 7.18
CA MET A 206 0.61 -3.12 8.39
C MET A 206 1.27 -4.49 8.22
N GLY A 207 1.10 -5.13 7.06
CA GLY A 207 1.62 -6.45 6.75
C GLY A 207 2.91 -6.45 5.92
N VAL A 208 3.31 -7.64 5.51
CA VAL A 208 4.46 -7.88 4.61
C VAL A 208 4.04 -8.27 3.18
N SER A 209 2.73 -8.30 2.92
CA SER A 209 2.15 -8.60 1.60
C SER A 209 2.14 -7.36 0.70
N SER A 210 2.06 -7.60 -0.62
CA SER A 210 1.91 -6.53 -1.62
C SER A 210 0.44 -6.07 -1.69
N ILE A 211 0.22 -4.76 -1.86
CA ILE A 211 -1.08 -4.15 -2.17
C ILE A 211 -1.01 -3.37 -3.49
N GLU A 212 -2.15 -3.11 -4.12
CA GLU A 212 -2.28 -2.25 -5.30
C GLU A 212 -3.10 -1.01 -4.95
N VAL A 213 -2.57 0.19 -5.23
CA VAL A 213 -3.31 1.45 -5.11
C VAL A 213 -3.17 2.20 -6.43
N GLY A 214 -4.28 2.34 -7.16
CA GLY A 214 -4.29 2.74 -8.56
C GLY A 214 -5.35 3.78 -8.89
N TRP A 215 -5.00 4.84 -9.62
CA TRP A 215 -5.95 5.87 -10.09
C TRP A 215 -6.77 6.53 -8.97
N CYS A 216 -6.26 6.58 -7.74
CA CYS A 216 -6.97 7.16 -6.61
C CYS A 216 -6.72 8.67 -6.50
N ASP A 217 -7.74 9.38 -6.02
CA ASP A 217 -7.69 10.79 -5.63
C ASP A 217 -7.61 10.85 -4.10
N ILE A 218 -6.51 11.35 -3.55
CA ILE A 218 -6.17 11.19 -2.13
C ILE A 218 -5.81 12.53 -1.53
N SER A 219 -6.44 12.89 -0.42
CA SER A 219 -6.23 14.19 0.22
C SER A 219 -6.38 14.21 1.73
N VAL A 220 -5.90 15.29 2.35
CA VAL A 220 -6.04 15.64 3.78
C VAL A 220 -5.17 14.83 4.74
N PHE A 221 -4.88 13.55 4.47
CA PHE A 221 -4.07 12.73 5.37
C PHE A 221 -2.62 13.23 5.47
N GLY A 222 -2.00 13.06 6.64
CA GLY A 222 -0.61 13.47 6.88
C GLY A 222 0.39 12.59 6.13
N ASN A 223 0.33 11.28 6.35
CA ASN A 223 1.15 10.22 5.74
C ASN A 223 0.29 9.36 4.80
N ALA A 224 -0.13 9.94 3.68
CA ALA A 224 -1.24 9.46 2.88
C ALA A 224 -1.11 7.97 2.47
N LEU A 225 0.00 7.58 1.84
CA LEU A 225 0.25 6.20 1.44
C LEU A 225 1.38 5.62 2.31
N SER A 226 1.05 4.80 3.32
CA SER A 226 2.02 4.20 4.25
C SER A 226 2.21 2.67 4.06
N MET A 227 3.33 2.26 3.47
CA MET A 227 3.64 0.83 3.23
C MET A 227 5.11 0.52 2.93
N GLY A 228 5.51 -0.74 3.19
CA GLY A 228 6.82 -1.28 2.83
C GLY A 228 6.92 -1.90 1.44
N GLN A 229 5.80 -2.39 0.88
CA GLN A 229 5.76 -3.03 -0.44
C GLN A 229 4.36 -2.89 -1.06
N GLY A 230 4.30 -2.94 -2.40
CA GLY A 230 3.08 -2.69 -3.17
C GLY A 230 3.36 -2.11 -4.56
N ASP A 231 2.31 -1.93 -5.35
CA ASP A 231 2.32 -1.14 -6.58
C ASP A 231 1.40 0.07 -6.39
N LEU A 232 2.01 1.26 -6.35
CA LEU A 232 1.34 2.55 -6.19
C LEU A 232 1.47 3.28 -7.51
N HIS A 233 0.36 3.43 -8.22
CA HIS A 233 0.43 3.95 -9.57
C HIS A 233 -0.74 4.83 -9.97
N ASP A 234 -0.46 5.79 -10.86
CA ASP A 234 -1.49 6.64 -11.46
C ASP A 234 -2.33 7.41 -10.42
N ASN A 235 -1.84 7.60 -9.19
CA ASN A 235 -2.58 8.29 -8.13
C ASN A 235 -2.30 9.78 -8.12
N TYR A 236 -3.25 10.54 -7.59
CA TYR A 236 -3.14 11.96 -7.30
C TYR A 236 -3.25 12.17 -5.79
N VAL A 237 -2.12 12.41 -5.12
CA VAL A 237 -2.05 12.74 -3.69
C VAL A 237 -1.80 14.24 -3.56
N HIS A 238 -2.73 14.95 -2.93
CA HIS A 238 -2.71 16.41 -2.82
C HIS A 238 -3.35 16.90 -1.53
N ASP A 239 -3.18 18.19 -1.22
CA ASP A 239 -3.79 18.84 -0.06
C ASP A 239 -3.58 18.06 1.26
N ILE A 240 -2.36 17.53 1.45
CA ILE A 240 -1.92 16.93 2.71
C ILE A 240 -2.02 17.98 3.82
N VAL A 241 -2.60 17.60 4.95
CA VAL A 241 -2.79 18.49 6.09
C VAL A 241 -1.98 17.99 7.29
N ALA A 242 -1.11 18.85 7.78
CA ALA A 242 -0.44 18.63 9.05
C ALA A 242 -1.37 18.84 10.24
N PHE A 243 -1.12 18.10 11.31
CA PHE A 243 -1.75 18.31 12.60
C PHE A 243 -0.73 18.15 13.74
N ARG A 244 -1.06 18.71 14.90
CA ARG A 244 -0.30 18.48 16.13
C ARG A 244 -0.97 17.37 16.92
N ASN A 245 -0.23 16.33 17.26
CA ASN A 245 -0.73 15.23 18.09
C ASN A 245 -1.05 15.69 19.53
N GLN A 246 -1.63 14.81 20.35
CA GLN A 246 -1.88 15.06 21.78
C GLN A 246 -0.60 15.30 22.58
N GLY A 247 0.54 14.79 22.10
CA GLY A 247 1.87 15.10 22.63
C GLY A 247 2.32 16.54 22.34
N GLY A 248 1.61 17.27 21.48
CA GLY A 248 1.92 18.63 21.08
C GLY A 248 2.97 18.75 19.97
N GLU A 249 3.36 17.64 19.36
CA GLU A 249 4.34 17.57 18.28
C GLU A 249 3.63 17.60 16.94
N TRP A 250 4.24 18.22 15.93
CA TRP A 250 3.78 18.09 14.55
C TRP A 250 4.05 16.67 14.07
N GLN A 251 3.03 16.04 13.48
CA GLN A 251 3.26 14.76 12.82
C GLN A 251 4.07 14.92 11.54
N HIS A 252 4.77 13.85 11.19
CA HIS A 252 5.36 13.71 9.87
C HIS A 252 4.26 13.78 8.81
N THR A 253 4.60 14.38 7.68
CA THR A 253 3.70 14.44 6.53
C THR A 253 4.44 14.03 5.28
N ASP A 254 3.87 13.07 4.56
CA ASP A 254 4.42 12.40 3.40
C ASP A 254 3.30 11.97 2.45
N ALA A 255 3.45 12.19 1.16
CA ALA A 255 2.48 11.66 0.19
C ALA A 255 2.61 10.13 0.06
N VAL A 256 3.85 9.62 0.09
CA VAL A 256 4.18 8.20 0.27
C VAL A 256 5.23 8.09 1.36
N ILE A 257 5.03 7.19 2.32
CA ILE A 257 6.01 6.87 3.36
C ILE A 257 6.29 5.37 3.43
N SER A 258 7.57 5.03 3.58
CA SER A 258 8.06 3.71 3.91
C SER A 258 9.08 3.81 5.03
N GLY A 259 8.86 3.08 6.13
CA GLY A 259 9.80 3.01 7.25
C GLY A 259 10.99 2.06 7.05
N GLY A 260 11.11 1.45 5.86
CA GLY A 260 12.15 0.46 5.57
C GLY A 260 11.81 -0.93 6.11
N GLY A 261 12.81 -1.82 6.13
CA GLY A 261 12.64 -3.21 6.59
C GLY A 261 11.77 -4.09 5.68
N ASN A 262 11.44 -3.61 4.49
CA ASN A 262 10.54 -4.25 3.54
C ASN A 262 11.01 -5.65 3.13
N LYS A 263 10.05 -6.55 2.90
CA LYS A 263 10.31 -7.93 2.46
C LYS A 263 9.97 -8.15 0.99
N GLY A 264 9.11 -7.32 0.44
CA GLY A 264 8.77 -7.27 -0.98
C GLY A 264 9.30 -6.02 -1.67
N ARG A 265 8.94 -5.84 -2.94
CA ARG A 265 9.22 -4.62 -3.71
C ARG A 265 8.14 -3.57 -3.47
N LEU A 266 8.55 -2.32 -3.26
CA LEU A 266 7.67 -1.15 -3.39
C LEU A 266 7.89 -0.52 -4.76
N THR A 267 6.83 -0.40 -5.55
CA THR A 267 6.84 0.33 -6.82
C THR A 267 5.95 1.56 -6.69
N VAL A 268 6.51 2.73 -6.94
CA VAL A 268 5.82 4.03 -6.94
C VAL A 268 6.01 4.60 -8.33
N ARG A 269 5.00 4.52 -9.18
CA ARG A 269 5.13 4.87 -10.60
C ARG A 269 4.01 5.76 -11.15
N HIS A 270 4.35 6.73 -11.99
CA HIS A 270 3.36 7.57 -12.67
C HIS A 270 2.32 8.24 -11.76
N ASN A 271 2.71 8.63 -10.54
CA ASN A 271 1.84 9.35 -9.62
C ASN A 271 2.10 10.86 -9.67
N THR A 272 1.13 11.65 -9.22
CA THR A 272 1.33 13.04 -8.78
C THR A 272 1.28 13.07 -7.25
N LEU A 273 2.41 13.38 -6.62
CA LEU A 273 2.62 13.30 -5.17
C LEU A 273 3.02 14.67 -4.63
N LEU A 274 2.07 15.32 -3.95
CA LEU A 274 2.19 16.71 -3.54
C LEU A 274 2.13 16.83 -2.01
N ASN A 275 3.16 17.44 -1.43
CA ASN A 275 3.23 17.77 -0.02
C ASN A 275 3.41 19.29 0.20
N PRO A 276 2.32 20.07 0.24
CA PRO A 276 2.38 21.53 0.41
C PRO A 276 2.71 21.96 1.86
N VAL A 277 2.87 21.02 2.79
CA VAL A 277 3.05 21.34 4.22
C VAL A 277 4.38 22.09 4.40
N PRO A 278 4.42 23.17 5.22
CA PRO A 278 5.65 23.87 5.52
C PRO A 278 6.48 23.12 6.58
N VAL A 279 7.81 23.24 6.51
CA VAL A 279 8.76 22.51 7.39
C VAL A 279 8.61 22.82 8.88
N ASP A 280 8.06 23.98 9.25
CA ASP A 280 7.74 24.33 10.64
C ASP A 280 6.48 23.61 11.17
N ARG A 281 5.83 22.79 10.32
CA ARG A 281 4.63 22.01 10.63
C ARG A 281 4.73 20.53 10.24
N GLY A 282 5.93 19.96 10.27
CA GLY A 282 6.11 18.50 10.12
C GLY A 282 6.25 18.01 8.68
N ALA A 283 6.44 18.91 7.71
CA ALA A 283 6.76 18.53 6.33
C ALA A 283 7.98 17.61 6.28
N SER A 284 7.80 16.42 5.71
CA SER A 284 8.87 15.46 5.47
C SER A 284 9.13 15.35 3.98
N ALA A 285 8.31 14.62 3.20
CA ALA A 285 8.58 14.43 1.78
C ALA A 285 7.34 14.32 0.88
N ALA A 286 7.55 14.32 -0.44
CA ALA A 286 6.59 13.71 -1.35
C ALA A 286 6.74 12.18 -1.31
N VAL A 287 7.98 11.67 -1.37
CA VAL A 287 8.29 10.25 -1.15
C VAL A 287 9.34 10.12 -0.04
N GLY A 288 8.92 9.63 1.11
CA GLY A 288 9.77 9.37 2.27
C GLY A 288 10.18 7.90 2.34
N LEU A 289 11.42 7.58 1.96
CA LEU A 289 12.03 6.28 2.24
C LEU A 289 12.96 6.44 3.44
N PHE A 290 12.49 6.01 4.60
CA PHE A 290 13.20 6.11 5.87
C PHE A 290 13.68 4.74 6.33
N ALA A 291 14.78 4.71 7.09
CA ALA A 291 15.35 3.47 7.63
C ALA A 291 14.97 3.28 9.11
N ASP A 292 13.71 3.58 9.46
CA ASP A 292 13.25 3.66 10.85
C ASP A 292 13.04 2.28 11.47
N THR A 293 12.58 1.30 10.67
CA THR A 293 12.30 -0.07 11.12
C THR A 293 13.25 -1.10 10.51
N GLY A 294 14.15 -0.67 9.63
CA GLY A 294 15.19 -1.48 9.01
C GLY A 294 15.74 -0.83 7.74
N SER A 295 16.74 -1.44 7.12
CA SER A 295 17.29 -0.94 5.85
C SER A 295 16.23 -0.86 4.76
N VAL A 296 16.25 0.22 3.98
CA VAL A 296 15.41 0.36 2.79
C VAL A 296 16.01 -0.47 1.66
N SER A 297 15.20 -1.31 1.01
CA SER A 297 15.69 -2.07 -0.15
C SER A 297 14.63 -2.24 -1.22
N SER A 298 15.02 -2.57 -2.46
CA SER A 298 14.08 -2.98 -3.52
C SER A 298 12.90 -2.01 -3.73
N VAL A 299 13.19 -0.72 -3.90
CA VAL A 299 12.18 0.31 -4.16
C VAL A 299 12.36 0.87 -5.57
N VAL A 300 11.27 1.06 -6.28
CA VAL A 300 11.23 1.74 -7.58
C VAL A 300 10.41 3.01 -7.41
N VAL A 301 11.00 4.16 -7.72
CA VAL A 301 10.35 5.47 -7.80
C VAL A 301 10.53 5.95 -9.24
N ASP A 302 9.54 5.68 -10.08
CA ASP A 302 9.67 5.83 -11.54
C ASP A 302 8.61 6.75 -12.15
N GLY A 303 9.06 7.76 -12.90
CA GLY A 303 8.17 8.58 -13.70
C GLY A 303 7.05 9.25 -12.90
N ASN A 304 7.33 9.75 -11.69
CA ASN A 304 6.35 10.48 -10.85
C ASN A 304 6.55 12.00 -10.95
N TRP A 305 5.50 12.76 -10.67
CA TRP A 305 5.55 14.19 -10.39
C TRP A 305 5.61 14.40 -8.87
N LEU A 306 6.75 14.88 -8.38
CA LEU A 306 7.04 15.06 -6.95
C LEU A 306 7.15 16.54 -6.63
N ALA A 307 6.45 17.01 -5.59
CA ALA A 307 6.62 18.38 -5.12
C ALA A 307 6.39 18.56 -3.63
N GLY A 308 7.18 19.42 -3.02
CA GLY A 308 7.04 19.85 -1.64
C GLY A 308 7.78 18.98 -0.63
N GLY A 309 7.42 19.12 0.64
CA GLY A 309 8.15 18.54 1.77
C GLY A 309 9.43 19.28 2.14
N ALA A 310 10.11 18.80 3.17
CA ALA A 310 11.47 19.22 3.51
C ALA A 310 12.45 18.89 2.36
N TYR A 311 12.34 17.68 1.83
CA TYR A 311 12.91 17.27 0.55
C TYR A 311 11.83 16.56 -0.25
N ALA A 312 11.81 16.68 -1.58
CA ALA A 312 10.81 15.95 -2.36
C ALA A 312 10.99 14.42 -2.26
N LEU A 313 12.23 13.94 -2.12
CA LEU A 313 12.56 12.52 -1.96
C LEU A 313 13.59 12.29 -0.84
N TYR A 314 13.32 11.32 0.04
CA TYR A 314 14.35 10.69 0.88
C TYR A 314 14.74 9.35 0.26
N GLY A 315 16.04 9.16 0.01
CA GLY A 315 16.57 8.03 -0.78
C GLY A 315 16.89 6.75 0.00
N GLY A 316 16.47 6.63 1.27
CA GLY A 316 16.66 5.43 2.10
C GLY A 316 17.90 5.43 2.99
N GLY A 317 18.82 6.39 2.82
CA GLY A 317 19.99 6.58 3.68
C GLY A 317 21.10 5.54 3.50
N PRO A 318 22.11 5.57 4.39
CA PRO A 318 23.21 4.62 4.36
C PRO A 318 22.71 3.16 4.39
N GLY A 319 23.27 2.32 3.52
CA GLY A 319 22.89 0.90 3.42
C GLY A 319 21.67 0.62 2.54
N ALA A 320 21.01 1.64 1.97
CA ALA A 320 19.93 1.43 1.02
C ALA A 320 20.44 0.72 -0.25
N THR A 321 19.73 -0.29 -0.74
CA THR A 321 20.12 -1.13 -1.90
C THR A 321 18.94 -1.41 -2.83
N GLY A 322 19.21 -1.61 -4.13
CA GLY A 322 18.17 -1.87 -5.13
C GLY A 322 17.16 -0.74 -5.28
N ILE A 323 17.54 0.51 -4.98
CA ILE A 323 16.69 1.70 -5.10
C ILE A 323 16.82 2.28 -6.51
N GLN A 324 15.74 2.27 -7.27
CA GLN A 324 15.71 2.81 -8.62
C GLN A 324 14.88 4.09 -8.63
N VAL A 325 15.53 5.22 -8.87
CA VAL A 325 14.88 6.53 -8.99
C VAL A 325 15.07 6.98 -10.43
N THR A 326 14.03 6.83 -11.24
CA THR A 326 14.10 7.01 -12.68
C THR A 326 13.03 7.95 -13.21
N ASP A 327 13.42 8.81 -14.14
CA ASP A 327 12.50 9.54 -15.02
C ASP A 327 11.44 10.42 -14.30
N ASN A 328 11.67 10.76 -13.02
CA ASN A 328 10.77 11.59 -12.22
C ASN A 328 10.91 13.09 -12.55
N VAL A 329 9.82 13.83 -12.35
CA VAL A 329 9.76 15.29 -12.39
C VAL A 329 9.71 15.83 -10.97
N PHE A 330 10.75 16.55 -10.57
CA PHE A 330 10.83 17.28 -9.31
C PHE A 330 10.31 18.71 -9.53
N SER A 331 9.05 18.93 -9.20
CA SER A 331 8.35 20.16 -9.53
C SER A 331 8.68 21.31 -8.60
N THR A 332 8.88 22.49 -9.18
CA THR A 332 9.15 23.71 -8.43
C THR A 332 7.88 24.43 -7.95
N GLN A 333 6.71 23.78 -8.02
CA GLN A 333 5.42 24.43 -7.75
C GLN A 333 5.28 24.96 -6.30
N TYR A 334 5.94 24.34 -5.33
CA TYR A 334 5.93 24.79 -3.93
C TYR A 334 7.26 25.42 -3.52
N HIS A 335 8.37 24.82 -3.94
CA HIS A 335 9.72 25.30 -3.62
C HIS A 335 10.63 25.20 -4.84
N VAL A 336 11.55 26.16 -5.00
CA VAL A 336 12.48 26.21 -6.14
C VAL A 336 13.33 24.95 -6.31
N ASN A 337 13.57 24.23 -5.21
CA ASN A 337 14.36 22.99 -5.19
C ASN A 337 13.49 21.74 -5.04
N GLY A 338 12.21 21.77 -5.41
CA GLY A 338 11.27 20.66 -5.21
C GLY A 338 10.78 20.56 -3.77
N GLY A 339 11.68 20.40 -2.80
CA GLY A 339 11.44 20.58 -1.37
C GLY A 339 12.07 21.86 -0.83
N VAL A 340 11.83 22.18 0.44
CA VAL A 340 12.40 23.37 1.11
C VAL A 340 13.93 23.34 1.11
N TYR A 341 14.53 22.20 1.44
CA TYR A 341 15.98 22.03 1.56
C TYR A 341 16.64 21.44 0.32
N GLY A 342 15.88 20.80 -0.57
CA GLY A 342 16.42 20.20 -1.79
C GLY A 342 15.47 19.23 -2.47
N HIS A 343 15.90 18.74 -3.64
CA HIS A 343 15.13 17.76 -4.40
C HIS A 343 15.18 16.39 -3.73
N VAL A 344 16.36 15.99 -3.27
CA VAL A 344 16.62 14.68 -2.69
C VAL A 344 17.61 14.77 -1.53
N THR A 345 17.45 13.91 -0.54
CA THR A 345 18.45 13.67 0.51
C THR A 345 18.59 12.17 0.78
N ALA A 346 19.58 11.78 1.57
CA ALA A 346 19.79 10.40 2.01
C ALA A 346 19.92 9.41 0.83
N TRP A 347 20.53 9.85 -0.28
CA TRP A 347 20.78 8.98 -1.43
C TRP A 347 22.07 8.18 -1.25
N ASN A 348 22.00 6.84 -1.28
CA ASN A 348 23.19 6.00 -1.23
C ASN A 348 23.73 5.68 -2.64
N ALA A 349 24.61 6.54 -3.17
CA ALA A 349 25.18 6.35 -4.50
C ALA A 349 26.01 5.06 -4.67
N GLY A 350 26.60 4.55 -3.59
CA GLY A 350 27.38 3.30 -3.58
C GLY A 350 26.54 2.04 -3.32
N GLY A 351 25.23 2.17 -3.14
CA GLY A 351 24.36 1.03 -2.84
C GLY A 351 24.26 0.07 -4.02
N ALA A 352 24.43 -1.22 -3.74
CA ALA A 352 24.29 -2.26 -4.77
C ALA A 352 22.92 -2.19 -5.43
N GLY A 353 22.89 -2.11 -6.76
CA GLY A 353 21.64 -2.02 -7.54
C GLY A 353 20.91 -0.68 -7.44
N ASN A 354 21.49 0.33 -6.79
CA ASN A 354 20.91 1.68 -6.79
C ASN A 354 21.12 2.34 -8.15
N VAL A 355 20.08 2.96 -8.68
CA VAL A 355 20.07 3.60 -9.99
C VAL A 355 19.43 4.97 -9.87
N TRP A 356 20.12 5.98 -10.39
CA TRP A 356 19.59 7.32 -10.57
C TRP A 356 19.73 7.74 -12.03
N ARG A 357 18.63 7.99 -12.74
CA ARG A 357 18.66 8.35 -14.16
C ARG A 357 17.44 9.14 -14.59
N GLY A 358 17.59 10.10 -15.51
CA GLY A 358 16.45 10.74 -16.19
C GLY A 358 15.58 11.66 -15.33
N ASN A 359 15.94 11.83 -14.05
CA ASN A 359 15.26 12.75 -13.15
C ASN A 359 15.54 14.20 -13.53
N ARG A 360 14.49 15.02 -13.56
CA ARG A 360 14.56 16.42 -13.97
C ARG A 360 13.63 17.29 -13.15
N THR A 361 13.87 18.59 -13.13
CA THR A 361 12.94 19.58 -12.60
C THR A 361 11.78 19.82 -13.57
N SER A 362 10.70 20.47 -13.12
CA SER A 362 9.55 20.80 -13.97
C SER A 362 9.88 21.71 -15.16
N ASP A 363 10.99 22.46 -15.13
CA ASP A 363 11.51 23.24 -16.27
C ASP A 363 12.50 22.47 -17.16
N GLY A 364 12.74 21.19 -16.86
CA GLY A 364 13.55 20.28 -17.68
C GLY A 364 15.03 20.18 -17.30
N ARG A 365 15.52 20.87 -16.27
CA ARG A 365 16.92 20.75 -15.82
C ARG A 365 17.15 19.39 -15.15
N PRO A 366 18.29 18.73 -15.39
CA PRO A 366 18.61 17.48 -14.70
C PRO A 366 18.67 17.67 -13.17
N VAL A 367 18.16 16.71 -12.43
CA VAL A 367 18.35 16.60 -10.98
C VAL A 367 19.41 15.54 -10.72
N VAL A 368 20.46 15.93 -10.02
CA VAL A 368 21.54 15.03 -9.58
C VAL A 368 21.56 15.03 -8.05
N PRO A 369 21.62 13.88 -7.39
CA PRO A 369 21.77 13.82 -5.94
C PRO A 369 23.13 14.39 -5.55
N GLU A 370 23.16 15.20 -4.51
CA GLU A 370 24.43 15.60 -3.90
C GLU A 370 25.12 14.34 -3.34
N PRO A 371 26.45 14.22 -3.49
CA PRO A 371 27.21 13.16 -2.83
C PRO A 371 26.95 13.22 -1.32
N THR A 372 26.74 12.07 -0.68
CA THR A 372 26.71 12.00 0.79
C THR A 372 28.08 12.43 1.32
N SER A 373 28.14 13.56 2.01
CA SER A 373 29.32 14.01 2.76
C SER A 373 29.67 13.07 3.90
#